data_AF-A0A432AVA7-F1
#
_entry.id   AF-A0A432AVA7-F1
#
_cell.length_a   1.000
_cell.length_b   1.000
_cell.length_c   1.000
_cell.angle_alpha   90.00
_cell.angle_beta   90.00
_cell.angle_gamma   90.00
#
_symmetry.space_group_name_H-M   'P 1'
#
loop_
_entity.id
_entity.type
_entity.pdbx_description
1 polymer ?
#
loop_
_entity_poly.entity_id
_entity_poly.type
_entity_poly.pdbx_seq_one_letter_code
_entity_poly.pdbx_strand_id
1 'polypeptide(L)' 'MRASSTLPAAVGVLVGTSFIAISLWLFFTVGSGTTSTAGDIRIFSALTGAYGLWRIIKSVMLLKKGEENS' A
#
# COMPACT_ATOMS: atom_id res chain seq x y z
N MET A 1 -13.99 -27.85 -3.48
CA MET A 1 -13.80 -26.90 -2.37
C MET A 1 -13.22 -25.60 -2.94
N ARG A 2 -14.05 -24.55 -3.12
CA ARG A 2 -13.70 -23.25 -3.70
C ARG A 2 -13.31 -22.29 -2.56
N ALA A 3 -12.02 -22.25 -2.19
CA ALA A 3 -11.50 -21.25 -1.25
C ALA A 3 -9.98 -21.16 -1.39
N SER A 4 -9.45 -20.20 -2.14
CA SER A 4 -8.03 -19.83 -2.00
C SER A 4 -7.61 -18.50 -2.64
N SER A 5 -8.34 -17.92 -3.60
CA SER A 5 -7.90 -16.71 -4.32
C SER A 5 -8.26 -15.38 -3.64
N THR A 6 -9.31 -15.33 -2.80
CA THR A 6 -9.80 -14.09 -2.17
C THR A 6 -8.98 -13.66 -0.95
N LEU A 7 -8.50 -14.61 -0.15
CA LEU A 7 -7.67 -14.36 1.04
C LEU A 7 -6.37 -13.58 0.74
N PRO A 8 -5.49 -14.03 -0.19
CA PRO A 8 -4.24 -13.32 -0.47
C PRO A 8 -4.48 -11.93 -1.08
N ALA A 9 -5.55 -11.77 -1.86
CA ALA A 9 -5.93 -10.48 -2.41
C ALA A 9 -6.42 -9.51 -1.33
N ALA A 10 -7.34 -9.95 -0.46
CA ALA A 10 -7.88 -9.15 0.64
C ALA A 10 -6.77 -8.72 1.61
N VAL A 11 -5.84 -9.61 1.94
CA VAL A 11 -4.67 -9.28 2.76
C VAL A 11 -3.78 -8.25 2.06
N GLY A 12 -3.52 -8.39 0.76
CA GLY A 12 -2.69 -7.41 0.06
C GLY A 12 -3.35 -6.03 -0.09
N VAL A 13 -4.68 -5.96 -0.19
CA VAL A 13 -5.43 -4.69 -0.13
C VAL A 13 -5.36 -4.08 1.26
N LEU A 14 -5.67 -4.84 2.31
CA LEU A 14 -5.58 -4.37 3.70
C LEU A 14 -4.18 -3.84 4.05
N VAL A 15 -3.15 -4.62 3.71
CA VAL A 15 -1.76 -4.21 3.91
C VAL A 15 -1.46 -2.96 3.09
N GLY A 16 -1.83 -2.91 1.82
CA GLY A 16 -1.62 -1.75 0.96
C GLY A 16 -2.27 -0.47 1.51
N THR A 17 -3.51 -0.57 1.99
CA THR A 17 -4.23 0.54 2.63
C THR A 17 -3.54 1.00 3.91
N SER A 18 -3.07 0.08 4.77
CA SER A 18 -2.30 0.44 5.97
C SER A 18 -1.02 1.21 5.64
N PHE A 19 -0.29 0.80 4.60
CA PHE A 19 0.91 1.49 4.14
C PHE A 19 0.60 2.90 3.60
N ILE A 20 -0.51 3.08 2.89
CA ILE A 20 -0.97 4.40 2.43
C ILE A 20 -1.37 5.29 3.61
N ALA A 21 -2.06 4.73 4.61
CA ALA A 21 -2.44 5.47 5.81
C ALA A 21 -1.20 5.96 6.60
N ILE A 22 -0.19 5.09 6.76
CA ILE A 22 1.09 5.45 7.40
C ILE A 22 1.82 6.52 6.58
N SER A 23 1.86 6.36 5.25
CA SER A 23 2.46 7.34 4.34
C SER A 23 1.82 8.73 4.49
N LEU A 24 0.49 8.81 4.45
CA LEU A 24 -0.24 10.06 4.64
C LEU A 24 0.01 10.65 6.03
N TRP A 25 -0.03 9.82 7.07
CA TRP A 25 0.21 10.27 8.43
C TRP A 25 1.62 10.86 8.59
N LEU A 26 2.65 10.20 8.06
CA LEU A 26 4.03 10.70 8.06
C LEU A 26 4.17 12.00 7.28
N PHE A 27 3.54 12.08 6.11
CA PHE A 27 3.61 13.26 5.24
C PHE A 27 2.99 14.50 5.90
N PHE A 28 1.81 14.36 6.51
CA PHE A 28 1.09 15.48 7.14
C PHE A 28 1.59 15.82 8.54
N THR A 29 1.93 14.81 9.35
CA THR A 29 2.27 15.02 10.77
C THR A 29 3.75 15.34 10.95
N VAL A 30 4.63 14.67 10.22
CA VAL A 30 6.08 14.74 10.45
C VAL A 30 6.78 15.55 9.36
N GLY A 31 6.26 15.53 8.13
CA GLY A 31 6.75 16.34 7.01
C GLY A 31 6.44 17.85 7.08
N SER A 32 5.77 18.32 8.13
CA SER A 32 5.44 19.73 8.38
C SER A 32 6.57 20.50 9.09
N GLY A 33 7.59 19.80 9.60
CA GLY A 33 8.78 20.42 10.20
C GLY A 33 9.69 21.09 9.16
N THR A 34 10.40 22.15 9.55
CA THR A 34 11.32 22.91 8.67
C THR A 34 12.76 22.40 8.69
N THR A 35 13.00 21.22 9.27
CA THR A 35 14.35 20.63 9.45
C THR A 35 14.75 19.81 8.22
N SER A 36 16.06 19.63 7.96
CA SER A 36 16.56 18.75 6.88
C SER A 36 15.95 17.34 6.92
N THR A 37 15.67 16.85 8.13
CA THR A 37 14.99 15.58 8.40
C THR A 37 13.58 15.51 7.79
N ALA A 38 12.87 16.63 7.62
CA ALA A 38 11.55 16.64 6.99
C ALA A 38 11.60 16.32 5.49
N GLY A 39 12.71 16.64 4.81
CA GLY A 39 12.95 16.25 3.42
C GLY A 39 13.07 14.73 3.27
N ASP A 40 13.88 14.12 4.13
CA ASP A 40 14.07 12.66 4.15
C ASP A 40 12.77 11.92 4.48
N ILE A 41 12.00 12.46 5.43
CA ILE A 41 10.71 11.89 5.84
C ILE A 41 9.66 11.99 4.73
N ARG A 42 9.67 13.07 3.94
CA ARG A 42 8.79 13.17 2.76
C ARG A 42 9.14 12.12 1.72
N ILE A 43 10.42 11.93 1.40
CA ILE A 43 10.86 10.88 0.46
C ILE A 43 10.48 9.49 0.97
N PHE A 44 10.76 9.21 2.25
CA PHE A 44 10.38 7.95 2.89
C PHE A 44 8.87 7.71 2.87
N SER A 45 8.07 8.73 3.18
CA SER A 45 6.60 8.65 3.13
C SER A 45 6.11 8.38 1.71
N ALA A 46 6.68 9.02 0.68
CA ALA A 46 6.32 8.80 -0.71
C ALA A 46 6.63 7.37 -1.17
N LEU A 47 7.80 6.84 -0.81
CA LEU A 47 8.17 5.45 -1.08
C LEU A 47 7.23 4.46 -0.37
N THR A 48 6.88 4.75 0.87
CA THR A 48 5.93 3.95 1.68
C THR A 48 4.54 3.92 1.02
N GLY A 49 4.06 5.07 0.53
CA GLY A 49 2.80 5.18 -0.19
C GLY A 49 2.82 4.46 -1.55
N ALA A 50 3.90 4.62 -2.31
CA ALA A 50 4.10 3.92 -3.58
C ALA A 50 4.11 2.39 -3.40
N TYR A 51 4.74 1.89 -2.33
CA TYR A 51 4.69 0.47 -1.98
C TYR A 51 3.27 -0.01 -1.64
N GLY A 52 2.50 0.79 -0.89
CA GLY A 52 1.11 0.51 -0.59
C GLY A 52 0.24 0.42 -1.85
N LEU A 53 0.40 1.37 -2.78
CA LEU A 53 -0.24 1.37 -4.10
C LEU A 53 0.11 0.12 -4.91
N TRP A 54 1.40 -0.23 -4.98
CA TRP A 54 1.85 -1.43 -5.69
C TRP A 54 1.22 -2.72 -5.12
N ARG A 55 1.10 -2.82 -3.79
CA ARG A 55 0.45 -3.97 -3.13
C ARG A 55 -1.03 -4.09 -3.51
N ILE A 56 -1.75 -2.97 -3.58
CA ILE A 56 -3.15 -2.94 -4.02
C ILE A 56 -3.25 -3.40 -5.48
N ILE A 57 -2.43 -2.85 -6.37
CA ILE A 57 -2.41 -3.23 -7.79
C ILE A 57 -2.14 -4.73 -7.93
N LYS A 58 -1.12 -5.25 -7.23
CA LYS A 58 -0.78 -6.68 -7.24
C LYS A 58 -1.94 -7.55 -6.75
N SER A 59 -2.63 -7.13 -5.68
CA SER A 59 -3.82 -7.84 -5.18
C SER A 59 -4.95 -7.87 -6.21
N VAL A 60 -5.22 -6.75 -6.88
CA VAL A 60 -6.26 -6.67 -7.91
C VAL A 60 -5.91 -7.56 -9.11
N MET A 61 -4.64 -7.59 -9.52
CA MET A 61 -4.18 -8.49 -10.59
C MET A 61 -4.34 -9.97 -10.20
N LEU A 62 -4.09 -10.32 -8.93
CA LEU A 62 -4.29 -11.68 -8.42
C LEU A 62 -5.77 -12.08 -8.39
N LEU A 63 -6.69 -11.13 -8.09
CA LEU A 63 -8.14 -11.37 -8.19
C LEU A 63 -8.56 -11.64 -9.64
N LYS A 64 -8.17 -10.76 -10.57
CA LYS A 64 -8.48 -10.92 -12.00
C LYS A 64 -7.96 -12.24 -12.56
N LYS A 65 -6.74 -12.63 -12.20
CA LYS A 65 -6.14 -13.91 -12.63
C LYS A 65 -6.88 -15.12 -12.03
N GLY A 66 -7.53 -14.97 -10.88
CA GLY A 66 -8.40 -15.99 -10.30
C GLY A 66 -9.75 -16.13 -11.02
N GLU A 67 -10.24 -15.05 -11.65
CA GLU A 67 -11.48 -15.06 -12.44
C GLU A 67 -11.27 -15.60 -13.87
N GLU A 68 -10.14 -15.28 -14.52
CA GLU A 68 -9.82 -15.78 -15.88
C GLU A 68 -9.53 -17.29 -15.94
N ASN A 69 -9.21 -17.93 -14.81
CA ASN A 69 -8.84 -19.34 -14.73
C ASN A 69 -9.98 -20.24 -14.19
N SER A 70 -11.21 -19.71 -14.10
CA SER A 70 -12.42 -20.41 -13.65
C SER A 70 -13.49 -20.45 -14.74
#